data_AF-A0A524MLW5-F1
#
_entry.id   AF-A0A524MLW5-F1
#
_cell.length_a   1.000
_cell.length_b   1.000
_cell.length_c   1.000
_cell.angle_alpha   90.00
_cell.angle_beta   90.00
_cell.angle_gamma   90.00
#
_symmetry.space_group_name_H-M   'P 1'
#
loop_
_entity.id
_entity.type
_entity.pdbx_description
1 polymer ?
#
loop_
_entity_poly.entity_id
_entity_poly.type
_entity_poly.pdbx_seq_one_letter_code
_entity_poly.pdbx_strand_id
1 'polypeptide(L)' 'FRDVESVSTVDGVRLEMPQGWTLIRPSGTEPLIRITVEGRTQEDVDRIMEKSKQLVKKAMG' A
#
# COMPACT_ATOMS: atom_id res chain seq x y z
N PHE A 1 5.24 1.43 8.31
CA PHE A 1 6.34 1.52 7.34
C PHE A 1 7.40 2.43 7.95
N ARG A 2 8.64 1.95 8.17
CA ARG A 2 9.70 2.75 8.84
C ARG A 2 10.69 3.37 7.84
N ASP A 3 10.83 2.78 6.66
CA ASP A 3 11.81 3.17 5.64
C ASP A 3 11.09 3.73 4.39
N VAL A 4 10.14 4.65 4.60
CA VAL A 4 9.41 5.30 3.50
C VAL A 4 10.28 6.42 2.94
N GLU A 5 10.57 6.37 1.65
CA GLU A 5 11.36 7.38 0.94
C GLU A 5 10.47 8.51 0.42
N SER A 6 9.27 8.17 -0.05
CA SER A 6 8.31 9.15 -0.55
C SER A 6 6.86 8.75 -0.29
N VAL A 7 6.00 9.77 -0.18
CA VAL A 7 4.56 9.63 -0.05
C VAL A 7 3.89 10.51 -1.10
N SER A 8 2.95 9.93 -1.84
CA SER A 8 2.06 10.68 -2.74
C SER A 8 0.61 10.44 -2.37
N THR A 9 -0.20 11.50 -2.43
CA THR A 9 -1.63 11.51 -2.09
C THR A 9 -2.53 11.88 -3.26
N VAL A 10 -2.00 11.85 -4.49
CA VAL A 10 -2.72 12.31 -5.71
C VAL A 10 -3.87 11.39 -6.10
N ASP A 11 -3.68 10.06 -6.03
CA ASP A 11 -4.71 9.06 -6.36
C ASP A 11 -4.72 7.95 -5.29
N GLY A 12 -5.19 8.30 -4.10
CA GLY A 12 -5.00 7.48 -2.90
C GLY A 12 -3.59 7.68 -2.32
N VAL A 13 -3.17 6.76 -1.46
CA VAL A 13 -1.89 6.84 -0.75
C VAL A 13 -0.89 5.90 -1.41
N ARG A 14 0.14 6.46 -2.06
CA ARG A 14 1.30 5.74 -2.55
C ARG A 14 2.46 5.90 -1.57
N LEU A 15 3.06 4.78 -1.16
CA LEU A 15 4.28 4.76 -0.34
C LEU A 15 5.39 4.08 -1.13
N GLU A 16 6.52 4.74 -1.28
CA GLU A 16 7.73 4.17 -1.88
C GLU A 16 8.78 3.87 -0.81
N MET A 17 9.45 2.74 -0.95
CA MET A 17 10.47 2.22 -0.04
C MET A 17 11.57 1.53 -0.85
N PRO A 18 12.77 1.32 -0.29
CA PRO A 18 13.85 0.65 -1.01
C PRO A 18 13.45 -0.70 -1.61
N GLN A 19 12.69 -1.51 -0.86
CA GLN A 19 12.21 -2.84 -1.25
C GLN A 19 11.10 -2.87 -2.31
N GLY A 20 10.47 -1.74 -2.64
CA GLY A 20 9.26 -1.70 -3.46
C GLY A 20 8.25 -0.64 -3.00
N TRP A 21 7.02 -0.73 -3.49
CA TRP A 21 6.00 0.28 -3.24
C TRP A 21 4.60 -0.33 -3.01
N THR A 22 3.72 0.46 -2.40
CA THR A 22 2.29 0.14 -2.29
C THR A 22 1.45 1.34 -2.69
N LEU A 23 0.35 1.10 -3.40
CA LEU A 23 -0.68 2.08 -3.72
C LEU A 23 -2.00 1.61 -3.12
N ILE A 24 -2.56 2.42 -2.21
CA ILE A 24 -3.82 2.15 -1.54
C ILE A 24 -4.81 3.23 -1.97
N ARG A 25 -5.89 2.85 -2.66
CA ARG A 25 -6.89 3.80 -3.13
C ARG A 25 -8.31 3.25 -3.10
N PRO A 26 -9.33 4.08 -2.89
CA PRO A 26 -10.71 3.66 -3.11
C PRO A 26 -10.91 3.32 -4.59
N SER A 27 -11.78 2.36 -4.87
CA SER A 27 -12.30 2.18 -6.21
C SER A 27 -13.27 3.29 -6.57
N GLY A 28 -13.16 3.83 -7.79
CA GLY A 28 -14.10 4.85 -8.29
C GLY A 28 -15.47 4.29 -8.72
N THR A 29 -15.58 2.96 -8.92
CA THR A 29 -16.78 2.34 -9.51
C THR A 29 -17.38 1.22 -8.67
N GLU A 30 -16.67 0.76 -7.64
CA GLU A 30 -17.07 -0.38 -6.82
C GLU A 30 -16.85 -0.05 -5.34
N PRO A 31 -17.63 -0.61 -4.40
CA PRO A 31 -17.48 -0.35 -2.97
C PRO A 31 -16.30 -1.14 -2.37
N LEU A 32 -15.09 -0.92 -2.89
CA LEU A 32 -13.88 -1.63 -2.47
C LEU A 32 -12.66 -0.70 -2.38
N ILE A 33 -11.69 -1.09 -1.54
CA ILE A 33 -10.36 -0.47 -1.46
C ILE A 33 -9.39 -1.36 -2.26
N ARG A 34 -8.66 -0.76 -3.20
CA ARG A 34 -7.61 -1.44 -3.96
C ARG A 34 -6.26 -1.23 -3.29
N ILE A 35 -5.52 -2.32 -3.13
CA ILE A 35 -4.12 -2.31 -2.68
C ILE A 35 -3.30 -2.97 -3.78
N THR A 36 -2.40 -2.21 -4.40
CA THR A 36 -1.45 -2.72 -5.39
C THR A 36 -0.05 -2.63 -4.80
N VAL A 37 0.72 -3.70 -4.93
CA VAL A 37 2.05 -3.82 -4.34
C VAL A 37 3.03 -4.31 -5.40
N GLU A 38 4.22 -3.73 -5.40
CA GLU A 38 5.38 -4.24 -6.12
C GLU A 38 6.53 -4.37 -5.12
N GLY A 39 7.33 -5.42 -5.28
CA GLY A 39 8.47 -5.72 -4.44
C GLY A 39 9.59 -6.37 -5.24
N ARG A 40 10.81 -6.32 -4.73
CA ARG A 40 11.99 -6.92 -5.37
C ARG A 40 11.99 -8.45 -5.32
N THR A 41 11.35 -9.03 -4.31
CA THR A 41 11.13 -10.47 -4.15
C THR A 41 9.68 -10.75 -3.76
N GLN A 42 9.27 -12.02 -3.81
CA GLN A 42 7.95 -12.42 -3.35
C GLN A 42 7.77 -12.13 -1.85
N GLU A 43 8.80 -12.36 -1.02
CA GLU A 43 8.74 -12.03 0.41
C GLU A 43 8.53 -10.53 0.65
N ASP A 44 9.12 -9.67 -0.18
CA ASP A 44 8.90 -8.23 -0.11
C ASP A 44 7.45 -7.86 -0.46
N VAL A 45 6.90 -8.44 -1.52
CA VAL A 45 5.50 -8.25 -1.90
C VAL A 45 4.57 -8.67 -0.76
N ASP A 46 4.75 -9.87 -0.21
CA ASP A 46 3.90 -10.40 0.86
C ASP A 46 3.98 -9.53 2.11
N ARG A 47 5.19 -9.11 2.48
CA ARG A 47 5.43 -8.22 3.64
C ARG A 47 4.79 -6.85 3.46
N ILE A 48 4.92 -6.24 2.28
CA ILE A 48 4.33 -4.93 1.98
C ILE A 48 2.80 -5.04 1.94
N MET A 49 2.26 -6.10 1.32
CA MET A 49 0.83 -6.38 1.25
C MET A 49 0.21 -6.53 2.64
N GLU A 50 0.82 -7.34 3.50
CA GLU A 50 0.29 -7.57 4.85
C GLU A 50 0.29 -6.27 5.68
N LYS A 51 1.38 -5.50 5.63
CA LYS A 51 1.43 -4.18 6.28
C LYS A 51 0.38 -3.21 5.74
N SER A 52 0.15 -3.22 4.43
CA SER A 52 -0.87 -2.36 3.78
C SER A 52 -2.28 -2.74 4.24
N LYS A 53 -2.60 -4.04 4.28
CA LYS A 53 -3.89 -4.54 4.80
C LYS A 53 -4.11 -4.15 6.25
N GLN A 54 -3.10 -4.29 7.11
CA GLN A 54 -3.20 -3.90 8.52
C GLN A 54 -3.44 -2.40 8.68
N LEU A 55 -2.79 -1.57 7.86
CA LEU A 55 -3.00 -0.13 7.86
C LEU A 55 -4.46 0.23 7.50
N VAL A 56 -4.99 -0.37 6.43
CA VAL A 56 -6.39 -0.16 6.01
C VAL A 56 -7.36 -0.60 7.09
N LYS A 57 -7.18 -1.80 7.66
CA LYS A 57 -8.04 -2.31 8.74
C LYS A 57 -8.06 -1.38 9.96
N LYS A 58 -6.89 -0.84 10.35
CA LYS A 58 -6.79 0.11 11.47
C LYS A 58 -7.46 1.44 11.18
N ALA A 59 -7.54 1.88 9.92
CA ALA A 59 -8.21 3.11 9.53
C ALA A 59 -9.73 2.95 9.38
N MET A 60 -10.22 1.71 9.26
CA MET A 60 -11.64 1.38 9.13
C MET A 60 -12.31 0.99 10.46
N GLY A 61 -11.53 0.79 11.52
CA GLY A 61 -12.02 0.61 12.89
C GLY A 61 -11.98 1.91 13.67
#